data_AF-A0A9W9Y0E7-F1
#
_entry.id   AF-A0A9W9Y0E7-F1
#
_cell.length_a   1.000
_cell.length_b   1.000
_cell.length_c   1.000
_cell.angle_alpha   90.00
_cell.angle_beta   90.00
_cell.angle_gamma   90.00
#
_symmetry.space_group_name_H-M   'P 1'
#
loop_
_entity.id
_entity.type
_entity.pdbx_description
1 polymer ?
#
loop_
_entity_poly.entity_id
_entity_poly.type
_entity_poly.pdbx_seq_one_letter_code
_entity_poly.pdbx_strand_id
1 'polypeptide(L)'
;MPDTADPRSSWNLLEICNGPQSASYAAKNDLYGMLFNHLRETILGFCRQIAKRDISIRLLSIDSLELPRYFNESSGHPGFDRIDTYVTAEKDVLGIDINLAIFSQLLKPKIQNPKAMVLVLFVRDIDDMWSFDSLDRDIARAAKYLPEPQSTDRSENENQEIKLFFLRCHKYGLKMRGNNTIVAHWPMRPGKHTTQRVFDILEASGATGCERYIEWEWE
;
A
#
# COMPACT_ATOMS: atom_id res chain seq x y z
N MET A 1 -8.24 4.47 -5.90
CA MET A 1 -8.99 5.46 -5.10
C MET A 1 -9.81 6.39 -6.02
N PRO A 2 -11.15 6.28 -6.03
CA PRO A 2 -12.00 7.27 -6.69
C PRO A 2 -11.80 8.64 -6.04
N ASP A 3 -11.92 9.71 -6.83
CA ASP A 3 -11.82 11.11 -6.35
C ASP A 3 -13.09 11.45 -5.54
N THR A 4 -13.16 10.92 -4.32
CA THR A 4 -14.28 11.13 -3.40
C THR A 4 -13.78 11.92 -2.20
N ALA A 5 -14.55 12.94 -1.82
CA ALA A 5 -14.32 13.66 -0.56
C ALA A 5 -14.88 12.90 0.66
N ASP A 6 -15.29 11.63 0.48
CA ASP A 6 -15.84 10.82 1.56
C ASP A 6 -14.68 10.33 2.44
N PRO A 7 -14.61 10.77 3.71
CA PRO A 7 -13.52 10.40 4.59
C PRO A 7 -13.52 8.92 4.96
N ARG A 8 -14.49 8.11 4.52
CA ARG A 8 -14.46 6.64 4.64
C ARG A 8 -13.50 5.98 3.65
N SER A 9 -13.27 6.62 2.49
CA SER A 9 -12.60 5.99 1.33
C SER A 9 -11.08 5.85 1.46
N SER A 10 -10.46 6.45 2.49
CA SER A 10 -9.00 6.47 2.66
C SER A 10 -8.51 5.78 3.92
N TRP A 11 -9.39 5.17 4.71
CA TRP A 11 -9.04 4.60 6.01
C TRP A 11 -9.43 3.12 6.12
N ASN A 12 -8.68 2.39 6.94
CA ASN A 12 -8.99 1.01 7.24
C ASN A 12 -10.23 0.92 8.12
N LEU A 13 -11.41 0.76 7.50
CA LEU A 13 -12.67 0.69 8.23
C LEU A 13 -12.75 -0.51 9.19
N LEU A 14 -12.01 -1.60 8.95
CA LEU A 14 -11.95 -2.71 9.91
C LEU A 14 -11.24 -2.30 11.18
N GLU A 15 -10.13 -1.57 11.06
CA GLU A 15 -9.42 -0.99 12.21
C GLU A 15 -10.28 0.06 12.91
N ILE A 16 -11.00 0.89 12.17
CA ILE A 16 -11.89 1.89 12.76
C ILE A 16 -13.04 1.22 13.50
N CYS A 17 -13.71 0.21 12.93
CA CYS A 17 -14.88 -0.41 13.53
C CYS A 17 -14.52 -1.38 14.68
N ASN A 18 -13.37 -2.06 14.61
CA ASN A 18 -12.99 -3.12 15.55
C ASN A 18 -11.76 -2.77 16.40
N GLY A 19 -11.15 -1.60 16.19
CA GLY A 19 -9.97 -1.17 16.90
C GLY A 19 -10.24 -0.80 18.36
N PRO A 20 -9.17 -0.64 19.16
CA PRO A 20 -9.26 -0.41 20.59
C PRO A 20 -10.06 0.85 20.94
N GLN A 21 -10.01 1.88 20.09
CA GLN A 21 -10.70 3.15 20.33
C GLN A 21 -12.22 3.07 20.09
N SER A 22 -12.65 2.18 19.20
CA SER A 22 -14.08 2.01 18.86
C SER A 22 -14.72 0.83 19.59
N ALA A 23 -13.92 -0.07 20.15
CA ALA A 23 -14.38 -1.18 20.98
C ALA A 23 -15.20 -0.68 22.19
N SER A 24 -14.83 0.45 22.79
CA SER A 24 -15.54 1.09 23.92
C SER A 24 -16.56 2.16 23.52
N TYR A 25 -16.62 2.54 22.23
CA TYR A 25 -17.54 3.57 21.76
C TYR A 25 -19.00 3.09 21.83
N ALA A 26 -19.88 3.87 22.45
CA ALA A 26 -21.26 3.46 22.74
C ALA A 26 -22.13 3.37 21.48
N ALA A 27 -21.97 4.30 20.53
CA ALA A 27 -22.76 4.37 19.32
C ALA A 27 -22.14 3.48 18.21
N LYS A 28 -22.37 2.17 18.27
CA LYS A 28 -21.79 1.18 17.33
C LYS A 28 -22.16 1.37 15.85
N ASN A 29 -23.20 2.15 15.57
CA ASN A 29 -23.67 2.45 14.22
C ASN A 29 -23.22 3.84 13.74
N ASP A 30 -22.60 4.65 14.60
CA ASP A 30 -22.09 5.97 14.23
C ASP A 30 -20.65 5.84 13.72
N LEU A 31 -20.54 5.54 12.42
CA LEU A 31 -19.25 5.35 11.75
C LEU A 31 -18.40 6.62 11.75
N TYR A 32 -19.01 7.80 11.62
CA TYR A 32 -18.29 9.07 11.62
C TYR A 32 -17.75 9.42 13.01
N GLY A 33 -18.50 9.15 14.08
CA GLY A 33 -18.00 9.28 15.45
C GLY A 33 -16.89 8.29 15.78
N MET A 34 -17.00 7.04 15.30
CA MET A 34 -15.91 6.06 15.40
C MET A 34 -14.65 6.54 14.67
N LEU A 35 -14.80 7.04 13.44
CA LEU A 35 -13.71 7.62 12.66
C LEU A 35 -13.09 8.83 13.38
N PHE A 36 -13.90 9.76 13.88
CA PHE A 36 -13.43 10.92 14.63
C PHE A 36 -12.57 10.51 15.83
N ASN A 37 -13.05 9.57 16.65
CA ASN A 37 -12.31 9.09 17.81
C ASN A 37 -11.01 8.40 17.42
N HIS A 38 -11.05 7.55 16.38
CA HIS A 38 -9.85 6.91 15.84
C HIS A 38 -8.83 7.97 15.39
N LEU A 39 -9.22 8.93 14.56
CA LEU A 39 -8.34 10.00 14.06
C LEU A 39 -7.77 10.84 15.19
N ARG A 40 -8.61 11.27 16.13
CA ARG A 40 -8.19 12.07 17.28
C ARG A 40 -7.12 11.35 18.08
N GLU A 41 -7.32 10.08 18.41
CA GLU A 41 -6.35 9.32 19.19
C GLU A 41 -5.08 8.98 18.41
N THR A 42 -5.19 8.69 17.11
CA THR A 42 -4.04 8.48 16.22
C THR A 42 -3.18 9.74 16.12
N ILE A 43 -3.80 10.90 15.86
CA ILE A 43 -3.10 12.20 15.77
C ILE A 43 -2.50 12.58 17.12
N LEU A 44 -3.22 12.41 18.24
CA LEU A 44 -2.67 12.69 19.56
C LEU A 44 -1.51 11.74 19.90
N GLY A 45 -1.62 10.47 19.56
CA GLY A 45 -0.53 9.49 19.69
C GLY A 45 0.71 9.92 18.91
N PHE A 46 0.52 10.35 17.66
CA PHE A 46 1.57 10.88 16.81
C PHE A 46 2.20 12.15 17.40
N CYS A 47 1.41 13.15 17.81
CA CYS A 47 1.92 14.37 18.44
C CYS A 47 2.73 14.06 19.71
N ARG A 48 2.28 13.12 20.54
CA ARG A 48 3.01 12.67 21.73
C ARG A 48 4.34 11.98 21.38
N GLN A 49 4.42 11.28 20.25
CA GLN A 49 5.66 10.66 19.77
C GLN A 49 6.61 11.70 19.19
N ILE A 50 6.12 12.63 18.37
CA ILE A 50 6.93 13.72 17.82
C ILE A 50 7.51 14.58 18.93
N ALA A 51 6.71 14.95 19.93
CA ALA A 51 7.17 15.78 21.04
C ALA A 51 8.30 15.16 21.88
N LYS A 52 8.52 13.84 21.77
CA LYS A 52 9.54 13.08 22.52
C LYS A 52 10.76 12.70 21.70
N ARG A 53 10.75 12.97 20.40
CA ARG A 53 11.78 12.53 19.47
C ARG A 53 12.46 13.75 18.88
N ASP A 54 13.75 13.63 18.62
CA ASP A 54 14.46 14.60 17.80
C ASP A 54 14.11 14.33 16.33
N ILE A 55 13.26 15.18 15.74
CA ILE A 55 12.75 15.03 14.38
C ILE A 55 13.03 16.31 13.61
N SER A 56 13.73 16.17 12.49
CA SER A 56 13.90 17.22 11.49
C SER A 56 13.03 16.92 10.28
N ILE A 57 12.13 17.85 9.92
CA ILE A 57 11.29 17.76 8.74
C ILE A 57 11.84 18.74 7.70
N ARG A 58 12.13 18.24 6.50
CA ARG A 58 12.57 19.05 5.36
C ARG A 58 11.60 18.86 4.21
N LEU A 59 11.04 19.97 3.72
CA LEU A 59 10.22 19.99 2.51
C LEU A 59 11.11 20.43 1.35
N LEU A 60 11.15 19.62 0.29
CA LEU A 60 11.92 19.89 -0.91
C LEU A 60 10.95 20.05 -2.08
N SER A 61 11.09 21.14 -2.83
CA SER A 61 10.36 21.36 -4.09
C SER A 61 11.30 21.05 -5.26
N ILE A 62 11.52 19.76 -5.51
CA ILE A 62 12.48 19.25 -6.50
C ILE A 62 11.80 18.15 -7.30
N ASP A 63 12.09 18.07 -8.60
CA ASP A 63 11.66 16.94 -9.42
C ASP A 63 12.23 15.63 -8.87
N SER A 64 11.41 14.59 -8.80
CA SER A 64 11.83 13.24 -8.43
C SER A 64 13.07 12.73 -9.20
N LEU A 65 13.20 13.11 -10.48
CA LEU A 65 14.33 12.74 -11.34
C LEU A 65 15.64 13.42 -10.91
N GLU A 66 15.55 14.58 -10.26
CA GLU A 66 16.69 15.38 -9.81
C GLU A 66 17.13 15.03 -8.38
N LEU A 67 16.36 14.21 -7.65
CA LEU A 67 16.68 13.81 -6.27
C LEU A 67 18.05 13.12 -6.15
N PRO A 68 18.44 12.16 -7.02
CA PRO A 68 19.77 11.57 -6.97
C PRO A 68 20.86 12.62 -7.05
N ARG A 69 20.75 13.55 -8.02
CA ARG A 69 21.72 14.62 -8.19
C ARG A 69 21.78 15.52 -6.96
N TYR A 70 20.63 15.96 -6.44
CA TYR A 70 20.54 16.80 -5.25
C TYR A 70 21.22 16.16 -4.02
N PHE A 71 20.95 14.88 -3.73
CA PHE A 71 21.54 14.21 -2.57
C PHE A 71 23.01 13.81 -2.78
N ASN A 72 23.42 13.51 -4.02
CA ASN A 72 24.80 13.16 -4.34
C ASN A 72 25.74 14.39 -4.36
N GLU A 73 25.28 15.52 -4.90
CA GLU A 73 26.03 16.79 -4.88
C GLU A 73 26.18 17.32 -3.44
N SER A 74 25.19 17.04 -2.60
CA SER A 74 25.24 17.27 -1.14
C SER A 74 26.18 16.29 -0.41
N SER A 75 27.16 15.67 -1.09
CA SER A 75 28.44 15.06 -0.67
C SER A 75 28.59 14.32 0.68
N GLY A 76 27.50 14.00 1.38
CA GLY A 76 27.56 13.36 2.69
C GLY A 76 26.22 12.79 3.18
N HIS A 77 25.19 12.73 2.34
CA HIS A 77 23.97 12.03 2.74
C HIS A 77 24.25 10.52 2.83
N PRO A 78 24.06 9.88 4.00
CA PRO A 78 24.46 8.47 4.20
C PRO A 78 23.57 7.46 3.46
N GLY A 79 22.60 7.93 2.68
CA GLY A 79 21.50 7.15 2.12
C GLY A 79 20.34 7.01 3.10
N PHE A 80 19.19 6.61 2.58
CA PHE A 80 17.96 6.42 3.35
C PHE A 80 17.80 4.97 3.81
N ASP A 81 17.38 4.79 5.06
CA ASP A 81 16.98 3.46 5.57
C ASP A 81 15.64 3.02 4.98
N ARG A 82 14.78 3.98 4.64
CA ARG A 82 13.48 3.73 4.00
C ARG A 82 13.13 4.88 3.10
N ILE A 83 12.63 4.57 1.91
CA ILE A 83 12.05 5.53 0.98
C ILE A 83 10.62 5.09 0.73
N ASP A 84 9.67 6.02 0.84
CA ASP A 84 8.29 5.81 0.43
C ASP A 84 8.04 6.63 -0.83
N THR A 85 7.72 5.96 -1.92
CA THR A 85 7.57 6.56 -3.25
C THR A 85 6.11 6.75 -3.64
N TYR A 86 5.17 6.28 -2.79
CA TYR A 86 3.75 6.35 -3.05
C TYR A 86 3.40 5.83 -4.47
N VAL A 87 2.54 6.52 -5.20
CA VAL A 87 2.04 6.12 -6.55
C VAL A 87 3.01 6.43 -7.69
N THR A 88 4.25 6.83 -7.41
CA THR A 88 5.17 7.24 -8.47
C THR A 88 5.62 6.08 -9.37
N ALA A 89 5.55 4.82 -8.90
CA ALA A 89 5.89 3.66 -9.71
C ALA A 89 4.80 3.24 -10.70
N GLU A 90 3.64 3.89 -10.69
CA GLU A 90 2.60 3.67 -11.68
C GLU A 90 3.16 4.08 -13.06
N LYS A 91 2.88 3.27 -14.08
CA LYS A 91 3.19 3.39 -15.50
C LYS A 91 2.84 4.76 -16.06
N ASP A 92 1.70 5.31 -15.66
CA ASP A 92 1.24 6.64 -16.09
C ASP A 92 1.88 7.80 -15.29
N VAL A 93 2.81 7.50 -14.37
CA VAL A 93 3.53 8.49 -13.54
C VAL A 93 5.03 8.46 -13.84
N LEU A 94 5.81 7.54 -13.26
CA LEU A 94 7.21 7.28 -13.69
C LEU A 94 7.40 5.85 -14.20
N GLY A 95 6.57 4.91 -13.77
CA GLY A 95 6.77 3.48 -13.99
C GLY A 95 7.83 2.87 -13.06
N ILE A 96 7.63 1.60 -12.70
CA ILE A 96 8.46 0.89 -11.72
C ILE A 96 9.95 0.84 -12.10
N ASP A 97 10.26 0.70 -13.40
CA ASP A 97 11.63 0.54 -13.87
C ASP A 97 12.46 1.80 -13.61
N ILE A 98 11.89 2.98 -13.90
CA ILE A 98 12.52 4.29 -13.64
C ILE A 98 12.52 4.58 -12.13
N ASN A 99 11.42 4.24 -11.46
CA ASN A 99 11.29 4.42 -10.01
C ASN A 99 12.42 3.70 -9.25
N LEU A 100 12.57 2.39 -9.47
CA LEU A 100 13.62 1.61 -8.81
C LEU A 100 15.02 2.06 -9.24
N ALA A 101 15.22 2.46 -10.49
CA ALA A 101 16.51 3.00 -10.94
C ALA A 101 16.92 4.24 -10.15
N ILE A 102 15.99 5.15 -9.86
CA ILE A 102 16.25 6.41 -9.14
C ILE A 102 16.41 6.16 -7.64
N PHE A 103 15.44 5.51 -7.02
CA PHE A 103 15.36 5.44 -5.56
C PHE A 103 16.28 4.38 -4.96
N SER A 104 16.67 3.34 -5.70
CA SER A 104 17.69 2.38 -5.23
C SER A 104 19.04 3.05 -4.96
N GLN A 105 19.43 4.05 -5.76
CA GLN A 105 20.68 4.80 -5.58
C GLN A 105 20.68 5.66 -4.32
N LEU A 106 19.50 6.01 -3.82
CA LEU A 106 19.31 6.82 -2.63
C LEU A 106 19.22 5.98 -1.34
N LEU A 107 19.07 4.66 -1.45
CA LEU A 107 19.09 3.78 -0.29
C LEU A 107 20.49 3.71 0.33
N LYS A 108 20.54 3.47 1.64
CA LYS A 108 21.80 3.07 2.27
C LYS A 108 22.34 1.82 1.58
N PRO A 109 23.65 1.76 1.27
CA PRO A 109 24.26 0.57 0.68
C PRO A 109 24.01 -0.66 1.56
N LYS A 110 23.82 -1.82 0.93
CA LYS A 110 23.56 -3.10 1.62
C LYS A 110 24.56 -3.41 2.75
N ILE A 111 25.83 -3.02 2.56
CA ILE A 111 26.88 -3.22 3.57
C ILE A 111 26.68 -2.38 4.84
N GLN A 112 26.02 -1.22 4.72
CA GLN A 112 25.70 -0.35 5.85
C GLN A 112 24.34 -0.68 6.47
N ASN A 113 23.34 -0.97 5.63
CA ASN A 113 22.03 -1.40 6.08
C ASN A 113 21.41 -2.40 5.09
N PRO A 114 21.48 -3.72 5.37
CA PRO A 114 20.88 -4.73 4.51
C PRO A 114 19.34 -4.71 4.55
N LYS A 115 18.74 -3.98 5.49
CA LYS A 115 17.28 -3.82 5.63
C LYS A 115 16.75 -2.54 4.96
N ALA A 116 17.62 -1.76 4.31
CA ALA A 116 17.19 -0.58 3.58
C ALA A 116 16.20 -0.97 2.48
N MET A 117 15.13 -0.19 2.31
CA MET A 117 14.02 -0.58 1.44
C MET A 117 13.28 0.59 0.78
N VAL A 118 12.71 0.31 -0.39
CA VAL A 118 11.76 1.18 -1.08
C VAL A 118 10.35 0.62 -0.88
N LEU A 119 9.43 1.45 -0.42
CA LEU A 119 8.00 1.16 -0.36
C LEU A 119 7.31 1.86 -1.54
N VAL A 120 6.50 1.10 -2.26
CA VAL A 120 5.75 1.55 -3.43
C VAL A 120 4.28 1.26 -3.21
N LEU A 121 3.40 2.18 -3.60
CA LEU A 121 1.95 1.96 -3.69
C LEU A 121 1.52 1.91 -5.16
N PHE A 122 0.89 0.82 -5.57
CA PHE A 122 0.15 0.75 -6.82
C PHE A 122 -1.35 0.87 -6.50
N VAL A 123 -2.07 1.69 -7.24
CA VAL A 123 -3.51 1.98 -7.09
C VAL A 123 -4.28 1.60 -8.36
N ARG A 124 -3.63 1.59 -9.53
CA ARG A 124 -4.26 1.38 -10.84
C ARG A 124 -3.58 0.31 -11.68
N ASP A 125 -2.25 0.25 -11.73
CA ASP A 125 -1.54 -0.66 -12.65
C ASP A 125 -1.48 -2.11 -12.17
N ILE A 126 -2.39 -2.48 -11.27
CA ILE A 126 -2.51 -3.82 -10.72
C ILE A 126 -3.35 -4.73 -11.62
N ASP A 127 -4.17 -4.18 -12.52
CA ASP A 127 -4.90 -4.97 -13.50
C ASP A 127 -3.93 -5.73 -14.44
N ASP A 128 -2.76 -5.13 -14.76
CA ASP A 128 -1.64 -5.78 -15.49
C ASP A 128 -0.86 -6.80 -14.61
N MET A 129 -1.13 -6.86 -13.30
CA MET A 129 -0.46 -7.73 -12.31
C MET A 129 -1.33 -8.91 -11.83
N TRP A 130 -2.55 -9.06 -12.33
CA TRP A 130 -3.47 -10.13 -11.93
C TRP A 130 -3.31 -11.37 -12.82
N SER A 131 -3.50 -12.56 -12.23
CA SER A 131 -3.84 -13.76 -13.00
C SER A 131 -5.31 -14.09 -12.78
N PHE A 132 -6.00 -14.56 -13.83
CA PHE A 132 -7.40 -14.99 -13.73
C PHE A 132 -7.63 -16.03 -12.61
N ASP A 133 -6.65 -16.90 -12.35
CA ASP A 133 -6.68 -17.87 -11.23
C ASP A 133 -6.88 -17.21 -9.84
N SER A 134 -6.35 -15.99 -9.64
CA SER A 134 -6.51 -15.22 -8.41
C SER A 134 -7.93 -14.68 -8.29
N LEU A 135 -8.50 -14.22 -9.40
CA LEU A 135 -9.81 -13.60 -9.47
C LEU A 135 -10.93 -14.61 -9.24
N ASP A 136 -10.87 -15.79 -9.86
CA ASP A 136 -11.88 -16.84 -9.69
C ASP A 136 -11.99 -17.31 -8.23
N ARG A 137 -10.84 -17.42 -7.55
CA ARG A 137 -10.80 -17.76 -6.12
C ARG A 137 -11.42 -16.67 -5.26
N ASP A 138 -11.27 -15.41 -5.63
CA ASP A 138 -11.83 -14.29 -4.88
C ASP A 138 -13.33 -14.12 -5.16
N ILE A 139 -13.78 -14.30 -6.41
CA ILE A 139 -15.20 -14.36 -6.80
C ILE A 139 -15.88 -15.50 -6.03
N ALA A 140 -15.29 -16.70 -6.02
CA ALA A 140 -15.85 -17.83 -5.27
C ALA A 140 -15.92 -17.56 -3.75
N ARG A 141 -14.98 -16.78 -3.19
CA ARG A 141 -15.02 -16.36 -1.77
C ARG A 141 -16.05 -15.26 -1.50
N ALA A 142 -16.29 -14.37 -2.46
CA ALA A 142 -17.25 -13.28 -2.33
C ALA A 142 -18.69 -13.75 -2.60
N ALA A 143 -18.88 -14.75 -3.47
CA ALA A 143 -20.18 -15.28 -3.87
C ALA A 143 -21.03 -15.77 -2.69
N LYS A 144 -20.42 -16.23 -1.59
CA LYS A 144 -21.15 -16.62 -0.37
C LYS A 144 -21.72 -15.46 0.45
N TYR A 145 -21.32 -14.22 0.16
CA TYR A 145 -21.79 -13.00 0.84
C TYR A 145 -22.64 -12.11 -0.07
N LEU A 146 -22.68 -12.41 -1.38
CA LEU A 146 -23.44 -11.67 -2.38
C LEU A 146 -24.79 -12.37 -2.63
N PRO A 147 -25.87 -11.61 -2.92
CA PRO A 147 -27.09 -12.21 -3.46
C PRO A 147 -26.81 -12.89 -4.81
N GLU A 148 -27.51 -13.99 -5.13
CA GLU A 148 -27.23 -14.83 -6.30
C GLU A 148 -27.03 -13.99 -7.60
N PRO A 149 -25.86 -14.07 -8.24
CA PRO A 149 -25.61 -13.30 -9.46
C PRO A 149 -26.27 -13.95 -10.68
N GLN A 150 -26.83 -13.12 -11.56
CA GLN A 150 -27.20 -13.52 -12.92
C GLN A 150 -25.92 -13.70 -13.76
N SER A 151 -25.82 -14.84 -14.43
CA SER A 151 -24.63 -15.28 -15.16
C SER A 151 -24.25 -14.32 -16.30
N THR A 152 -22.97 -13.94 -16.36
CA THR A 152 -22.35 -13.45 -17.61
C THR A 152 -21.00 -14.14 -17.79
N ASP A 153 -20.85 -14.80 -18.95
CA ASP A 153 -19.61 -15.46 -19.37
C ASP A 153 -18.57 -14.41 -19.81
N ARG A 154 -17.32 -14.54 -19.33
CA ARG A 154 -16.16 -13.86 -19.93
C ARG A 154 -14.93 -14.76 -19.96
N SER A 155 -14.22 -14.65 -21.09
CA SER A 155 -13.14 -15.52 -21.56
C SER A 155 -11.78 -15.27 -20.91
N GLU A 156 -11.03 -16.35 -20.76
CA GLU A 156 -9.66 -16.44 -20.26
C GLU A 156 -8.62 -15.93 -21.26
N ASN A 157 -7.64 -15.15 -20.80
CA ASN A 157 -6.23 -15.25 -21.23
C ASN A 157 -5.30 -14.36 -20.38
N GLU A 158 -4.07 -14.88 -20.16
CA GLU A 158 -2.81 -14.21 -19.74
C GLU A 158 -2.30 -14.44 -18.30
N ASN A 159 -1.12 -15.09 -18.23
CA ASN A 159 -0.37 -15.45 -17.01
C ASN A 159 1.15 -15.21 -17.21
N GLN A 160 1.52 -14.33 -18.16
CA GLN A 160 2.89 -14.24 -18.70
C GLN A 160 3.60 -12.91 -18.37
N GLU A 161 2.86 -11.82 -18.12
CA GLU A 161 3.42 -10.49 -17.86
C GLU A 161 4.04 -10.35 -16.45
N ILE A 162 3.44 -11.01 -15.44
CA ILE A 162 3.91 -10.98 -14.05
C ILE A 162 5.35 -11.52 -13.91
N LYS A 163 5.70 -12.58 -14.64
CA LYS A 163 7.06 -13.15 -14.61
C LYS A 163 8.10 -12.20 -15.23
N LEU A 164 7.72 -11.44 -16.26
CA LEU A 164 8.59 -10.45 -16.91
C LEU A 164 8.77 -9.19 -16.04
N PHE A 165 7.75 -8.81 -15.26
CA PHE A 165 7.84 -7.75 -14.25
C PHE A 165 8.84 -8.12 -13.13
N PHE A 166 8.77 -9.34 -12.60
CA PHE A 166 9.70 -9.83 -11.57
C PHE A 166 11.16 -9.93 -12.08
N LEU A 167 11.36 -10.34 -13.34
CA LEU A 167 12.70 -10.45 -13.92
C LEU A 167 13.40 -9.09 -14.10
N ARG A 168 12.65 -8.01 -14.37
CA ARG A 168 13.23 -6.68 -14.64
C ARG A 168 13.84 -6.02 -13.40
N CYS A 169 13.31 -6.31 -12.21
CA CYS A 169 13.70 -5.61 -10.99
C CYS A 169 15.06 -6.05 -10.41
N HIS A 170 15.51 -7.28 -10.71
CA HIS A 170 16.86 -7.77 -10.33
C HIS A 170 18.00 -6.91 -10.89
N LYS A 171 17.77 -6.19 -12.00
CA LYS A 171 18.75 -5.29 -12.61
C LYS A 171 19.29 -4.24 -11.63
N TYR A 172 18.50 -3.87 -10.62
CA TYR A 172 18.87 -2.86 -9.63
C TYR A 172 19.38 -3.45 -8.31
N GLY A 173 19.62 -4.77 -8.24
CA GLY A 173 20.05 -5.47 -7.02
C GLY A 173 18.98 -5.50 -5.94
N LEU A 174 17.72 -5.23 -6.30
CA LEU A 174 16.56 -5.28 -5.41
C LEU A 174 15.69 -6.49 -5.73
N LYS A 175 15.11 -7.08 -4.69
CA LYS A 175 14.06 -8.09 -4.78
C LYS A 175 12.81 -7.61 -4.06
N MET A 176 11.66 -8.10 -4.53
CA MET A 176 10.43 -7.95 -3.78
C MET A 176 10.53 -8.75 -2.49
N ARG A 177 10.19 -8.14 -1.36
CA ARG A 177 10.11 -8.85 -0.10
C ARG A 177 8.90 -9.79 -0.12
N GLY A 178 9.11 -11.04 0.29
CA GLY A 178 8.04 -12.06 0.30
C GLY A 178 6.95 -11.81 1.35
N ASN A 179 7.30 -11.18 2.47
CA ASN A 179 6.36 -10.84 3.55
C ASN A 179 6.51 -9.36 3.90
N ASN A 180 5.43 -8.59 3.79
CA ASN A 180 5.44 -7.19 4.19
C ASN A 180 5.66 -7.06 5.72
N THR A 181 6.41 -6.04 6.13
CA THR A 181 6.81 -5.78 7.52
C THR A 181 6.23 -4.49 8.07
N ILE A 182 5.89 -3.54 7.20
CA ILE A 182 5.44 -2.19 7.57
C ILE A 182 3.94 -2.04 7.34
N VAL A 183 3.46 -2.63 6.25
CA VAL A 183 2.05 -2.63 5.85
C VAL A 183 1.52 -4.05 5.95
N ALA A 184 0.25 -4.20 6.32
CA ALA A 184 -0.38 -5.51 6.37
C ALA A 184 -0.28 -6.21 4.99
N HIS A 185 -0.20 -7.54 5.01
CA HIS A 185 -0.11 -8.32 3.80
C HIS A 185 -1.35 -8.09 2.91
N TRP A 186 -1.11 -7.84 1.63
CA TRP A 186 -2.12 -7.59 0.61
C TRP A 186 -2.85 -8.87 0.15
N PRO A 187 -4.10 -8.77 -0.35
CA PRO A 187 -4.98 -7.60 -0.32
C PRO A 187 -5.77 -7.52 0.98
N MET A 188 -6.48 -6.41 1.17
CA MET A 188 -7.61 -6.31 2.10
C MET A 188 -8.75 -7.23 1.61
N ARG A 189 -8.51 -8.54 1.67
CA ARG A 189 -9.48 -9.58 1.31
C ARG A 189 -10.25 -9.98 2.57
N PRO A 190 -11.52 -10.36 2.41
CA PRO A 190 -12.15 -11.27 3.34
C PRO A 190 -11.23 -12.50 3.52
N GLY A 191 -10.75 -12.74 4.73
CA GLY A 191 -10.09 -14.00 5.09
C GLY A 191 -11.01 -15.20 4.80
N LYS A 192 -10.42 -16.39 4.65
CA LYS A 192 -11.12 -17.64 4.26
C LYS A 192 -12.41 -17.90 5.05
N HIS A 193 -12.42 -17.52 6.33
CA HIS A 193 -13.54 -17.70 7.27
C HIS A 193 -14.09 -16.36 7.81
N THR A 194 -14.19 -15.35 6.96
CA THR A 194 -14.72 -14.01 7.31
C THR A 194 -16.20 -14.04 7.73
N THR A 195 -16.62 -13.12 8.59
CA THR A 195 -18.03 -12.90 8.93
C THR A 195 -18.68 -11.93 7.94
N GLN A 196 -20.01 -11.99 7.76
CA GLN A 196 -20.75 -11.05 6.91
C GLN A 196 -20.42 -9.60 7.27
N ARG A 197 -20.41 -9.27 8.57
CA ARG A 197 -20.06 -7.93 9.07
C ARG A 197 -18.69 -7.43 8.59
N VAL A 198 -17.68 -8.30 8.53
CA VAL A 198 -16.34 -7.91 8.06
C VAL A 198 -16.34 -7.72 6.54
N PHE A 199 -17.11 -8.51 5.79
CA PHE A 199 -17.33 -8.30 4.36
C PHE A 199 -18.01 -6.95 4.10
N ASP A 200 -19.12 -6.65 4.79
CA ASP A 200 -19.87 -5.40 4.63
C ASP A 200 -19.00 -4.16 4.94
N ILE A 201 -18.12 -4.27 5.95
CA ILE A 201 -17.17 -3.19 6.28
C ILE A 201 -16.15 -2.99 5.16
N LEU A 202 -15.63 -4.07 4.58
CA LEU A 202 -14.68 -4.00 3.46
C LEU A 202 -15.34 -3.41 2.21
N GLU A 203 -16.56 -3.83 1.89
CA GLU A 203 -17.34 -3.26 0.79
C GLU A 203 -17.61 -1.76 0.99
N ALA A 204 -18.02 -1.36 2.20
CA ALA A 204 -18.28 0.03 2.55
C ALA A 204 -17.03 0.94 2.55
N SER A 205 -15.82 0.36 2.55
CA SER A 205 -14.56 1.11 2.55
C SER A 205 -14.26 1.81 1.23
N GLY A 206 -14.93 1.42 0.13
CA GLY A 206 -14.62 1.95 -1.20
C GLY A 206 -13.21 1.61 -1.69
N ALA A 207 -12.47 0.75 -0.97
CA ALA A 207 -11.28 0.13 -1.49
C ALA A 207 -11.66 -0.72 -2.70
N THR A 208 -10.96 -0.54 -3.81
CA THR A 208 -11.21 -1.35 -5.01
C THR A 208 -10.69 -2.77 -4.82
N GLY A 209 -9.85 -2.98 -3.80
CA GLY A 209 -9.08 -4.21 -3.62
C GLY A 209 -7.86 -4.28 -4.54
N CYS A 210 -7.73 -3.30 -5.43
CA CYS A 210 -6.65 -3.16 -6.39
C CYS A 210 -5.60 -2.16 -5.91
N GLU A 211 -5.54 -1.77 -4.64
CA GLU A 211 -4.39 -1.03 -4.08
C GLU A 211 -3.37 -2.00 -3.48
N ARG A 212 -2.09 -1.92 -3.87
CA ARG A 212 -1.02 -2.82 -3.39
C ARG A 212 0.22 -2.05 -2.96
N TYR A 213 0.56 -2.19 -1.68
CA TYR A 213 1.89 -1.83 -1.22
C TYR A 213 2.88 -2.96 -1.46
N ILE A 214 4.03 -2.61 -2.05
CA ILE A 214 5.13 -3.54 -2.31
C ILE A 214 6.41 -3.02 -1.66
N GLU A 215 7.05 -3.88 -0.87
CA GLU A 215 8.34 -3.64 -0.23
C GLU A 215 9.46 -4.21 -1.12
N TRP A 216 10.42 -3.35 -1.51
CA TRP A 216 11.62 -3.73 -2.26
C TRP A 216 12.85 -3.61 -1.36
N GLU A 217 13.64 -4.67 -1.26
CA GLU A 217 14.85 -4.75 -0.43
C GLU A 217 16.05 -5.25 -1.22
N TRP A 218 17.26 -5.05 -0.69
CA TRP A 218 18.47 -5.60 -1.30
C TRP A 218 18.40 -7.14 -1.45
N GLU A 219 18.80 -7.64 -2.62
CA GLU A 219 18.88 -9.08 -2.90
C GLU A 219 19.90 -9.78 -2.02
#